data_AF-A0A498I9N7-F1
#
_entry.id   AF-A0A498I9N7-F1
#
_cell.length_a   1.000
_cell.length_b   1.000
_cell.length_c   1.000
_cell.angle_alpha   90.00
_cell.angle_beta   90.00
_cell.angle_gamma   90.00
#
_symmetry.space_group_name_H-M   'P 1'
#
loop_
_entity.id
_entity.type
_entity.pdbx_description
1 polymer ?
#
loop_
_entity_poly.entity_id
_entity_poly.type
_entity_poly.pdbx_seq_one_letter_code
_entity_poly.pdbx_strand_id
1 'polypeptide(L)' 'MLGVTELRNLLCHEKWKKSNRISLMIIKRSMTDVVRGYFPHATNAKDFLKFIEEKYKESPKTETVEESLRLLSVADVGL' A
#
# COMPACT_ATOMS: atom_id res chain seq x y z
N MET A 1 16.14 -10.77 -38.50
CA MET A 1 14.80 -10.33 -38.07
C MET A 1 14.74 -9.96 -36.57
N LEU A 2 15.84 -9.49 -35.96
CA LEU A 2 15.93 -9.20 -34.51
C LEU A 2 15.60 -7.73 -34.13
N GLY A 3 15.89 -6.77 -35.01
CA GLY A 3 15.76 -5.34 -34.67
C GLY A 3 14.33 -4.84 -34.44
N VAL A 4 13.32 -5.41 -35.09
CA VAL A 4 11.92 -4.96 -34.92
C VAL A 4 11.37 -5.37 -33.54
N THR A 5 11.76 -6.55 -33.03
CA THR A 5 11.33 -7.04 -31.71
C THR A 5 11.96 -6.24 -30.58
N GLU A 6 13.25 -5.90 -30.70
CA GLU A 6 13.95 -5.07 -29.71
C GLU A 6 13.38 -3.65 -29.64
N LEU A 7 13.11 -3.03 -30.79
CA LEU A 7 12.46 -1.71 -30.84
C LEU A 7 11.06 -1.73 -30.20
N ARG A 8 10.29 -2.80 -30.46
CA ARG A 8 8.98 -2.99 -29.82
C ARG A 8 9.10 -3.11 -28.30
N ASN A 9 10.06 -3.89 -27.81
CA ASN A 9 10.28 -4.07 -26.37
C ASN A 9 10.66 -2.76 -25.67
N LEU A 10 11.55 -1.96 -26.28
CA LEU A 10 11.91 -0.64 -25.77
C LEU A 10 10.71 0.31 -25.71
N LEU A 11 9.89 0.36 -26.77
CA LEU A 11 8.69 1.18 -26.79
C LEU A 11 7.67 0.73 -25.72
N CYS A 12 7.47 -0.57 -25.56
CA CYS A 12 6.61 -1.12 -24.50
C CYS A 12 7.13 -0.75 -23.11
N HIS A 13 8.44 -0.84 -22.89
CA HIS A 13 9.06 -0.50 -21.62
C HIS A 13 8.92 1.00 -21.29
N GLU A 14 9.12 1.91 -22.26
CA GLU A 14 8.92 3.34 -22.05
C GLU A 14 7.45 3.68 -21.75
N LYS A 15 6.50 3.06 -22.47
CA LYS A 15 5.07 3.18 -22.17
C LYS A 15 4.77 2.70 -20.75
N TRP A 16 5.32 1.56 -20.34
CA TRP A 16 5.16 1.00 -19.01
C TRP A 16 5.70 1.94 -17.91
N LYS A 17 6.90 2.52 -18.11
CA LYS A 17 7.48 3.50 -17.17
C LYS A 17 6.58 4.73 -17.02
N LYS A 18 6.09 5.27 -18.14
CA LYS A 18 5.20 6.45 -18.14
C LYS A 18 3.91 6.15 -17.37
N SER A 19 3.26 5.02 -17.67
CA SER A 19 2.05 4.61 -16.96
C SER A 19 2.30 4.40 -15.46
N ASN A 20 3.42 3.78 -15.07
CA ASN A 20 3.77 3.60 -13.65
C ASN A 20 3.93 4.94 -12.92
N ARG A 21 4.60 5.90 -13.54
CA ARG A 21 4.78 7.25 -12.97
C ARG A 21 3.44 7.95 -12.77
N ILE A 22 2.54 7.87 -13.75
CA ILE A 22 1.21 8.48 -13.66
C ILE A 22 0.38 7.81 -12.56
N SER A 23 0.36 6.47 -12.50
CA SER A 23 -0.36 5.74 -11.45
C SER A 23 0.15 6.11 -10.06
N LEU A 24 1.47 6.18 -9.85
CA LEU A 24 2.06 6.63 -8.60
C LEU A 24 1.62 8.05 -8.21
N MET A 25 1.57 8.98 -9.17
CA MET A 25 1.10 10.34 -8.91
C MET A 25 -0.36 10.36 -8.49
N ILE A 26 -1.22 9.60 -9.17
CA ILE A 26 -2.65 9.53 -8.85
C ILE A 26 -2.85 8.98 -7.44
N ILE A 27 -2.22 7.84 -7.10
CA ILE A 27 -2.33 7.23 -5.76
C ILE A 27 -1.83 8.19 -4.68
N LYS A 28 -0.67 8.82 -4.88
CA LYS A 28 -0.12 9.77 -3.89
C LYS A 28 -0.99 11.02 -3.75
N ARG A 29 -1.60 11.49 -4.85
CA ARG A 29 -2.46 12.68 -4.85
C ARG A 29 -3.81 12.43 -4.17
N SER A 30 -4.33 11.20 -4.19
CA SER A 30 -5.53 10.82 -3.45
C SER A 30 -5.31 10.67 -1.94
N MET A 31 -4.07 10.73 -1.47
CA MET A 31 -3.73 10.65 -0.05
C MET A 31 -3.53 12.03 0.58
N THR A 32 -3.89 12.17 1.85
CA THR A 32 -3.48 13.31 2.69
C THR A 32 -1.97 13.32 2.87
N ASP A 33 -1.39 14.48 3.17
CA ASP A 33 0.06 14.60 3.34
C ASP A 33 0.60 13.75 4.50
N VAL A 34 -0.20 13.60 5.57
CA VAL A 34 0.12 12.74 6.72
C VAL A 34 0.24 11.27 6.29
N VAL A 35 -0.77 10.76 5.58
CA VAL A 35 -0.76 9.37 5.10
C VAL A 35 0.35 9.17 4.06
N ARG A 36 0.57 10.16 3.18
CA ARG A 36 1.62 10.08 2.17
C ARG A 36 3.01 10.03 2.77
N GLY A 37 3.28 10.80 3.83
CA GLY A 37 4.56 10.81 4.54
C GLY A 37 4.82 9.54 5.36
N TYR A 38 3.79 8.75 5.65
CA TYR A 38 3.92 7.47 6.35
C TYR A 38 4.58 6.39 5.48
N PHE A 39 4.38 6.42 4.16
CA PHE A 39 4.89 5.39 3.25
C PHE A 39 6.29 5.73 2.70
N PRO A 40 7.18 4.73 2.54
CA PRO A 40 8.49 4.95 1.96
C PRO A 40 8.41 5.35 0.48
N HIS A 41 9.51 5.90 -0.04
CA HIS A 41 9.63 6.15 -1.48
C HIS A 41 9.63 4.83 -2.27
N ALA A 42 8.84 4.79 -3.34
CA ALA A 42 8.77 3.68 -4.29
C ALA A 42 8.95 4.18 -5.73
N THR A 43 9.63 3.37 -6.55
CA THR A 43 9.99 3.70 -7.94
C THR A 43 8.89 3.32 -8.95
N ASN A 44 8.02 2.37 -8.60
CA ASN A 44 6.89 1.95 -9.41
C ASN A 44 5.62 1.78 -8.55
N ALA A 45 4.46 1.76 -9.21
CA ALA A 45 3.16 1.75 -8.53
C ALA A 45 2.90 0.43 -7.79
N LYS A 46 3.39 -0.69 -8.34
CA LYS A 46 3.19 -2.02 -7.76
C LYS A 46 3.84 -2.13 -6.38
N ASP A 47 5.09 -1.69 -6.24
CA ASP A 47 5.80 -1.74 -4.97
C ASP A 47 5.17 -0.80 -3.93
N PHE A 48 4.70 0.38 -4.38
CA PHE A 48 3.98 1.29 -3.49
C PHE A 48 2.69 0.68 -2.92
N LEU A 49 1.92 -0.02 -3.76
CA LEU A 49 0.71 -0.72 -3.34
C LEU A 49 1.03 -1.87 -2.38
N LYS A 50 2.15 -2.57 -2.56
CA LYS A 50 2.61 -3.63 -1.64
C LYS A 50 2.87 -3.08 -0.23
N PHE A 51 3.48 -1.90 -0.10
CA PHE A 51 3.66 -1.26 1.21
C PHE A 51 2.33 -0.92 1.89
N ILE A 52 1.33 -0.46 1.12
CA ILE A 52 -0.01 -0.18 1.63
C ILE A 52 -0.66 -1.49 2.10
N GLU A 53 -0.61 -2.52 1.27
CA GLU A 53 -1.16 -3.84 1.57
C GLU A 53 -0.52 -4.42 2.84
N GLU A 54 0.81 -4.41 2.95
CA GLU A 54 1.52 -4.91 4.13
C GLU A 54 1.17 -4.12 5.40
N LYS A 55 0.99 -2.80 5.29
CA LYS A 55 0.63 -1.96 6.43
C LYS A 55 -0.79 -2.18 6.92
N TYR A 56 -1.73 -2.37 6.00
CA TYR A 56 -3.15 -2.56 6.29
C TYR A 56 -3.58 -4.02 6.23
N LYS A 57 -2.62 -4.94 6.13
CA LYS A 57 -2.86 -6.36 6.27
C LYS A 57 -3.49 -6.57 7.63
N GLU A 58 -4.70 -7.09 7.65
CA GLU A 58 -5.46 -7.26 8.88
C GLU A 58 -4.62 -8.00 9.93
N SER A 59 -4.20 -7.29 10.97
CA SER A 59 -3.97 -7.90 12.27
C SER A 59 -5.32 -8.44 12.75
N PRO A 60 -5.39 -9.62 13.39
CA PRO A 60 -6.65 -10.15 13.86
C PRO A 60 -7.33 -9.10 14.75
N LYS A 61 -8.43 -8.52 14.24
CA LYS A 61 -9.24 -7.51 14.93
C LYS A 61 -9.79 -8.02 16.28
N THR A 62 -9.63 -9.31 16.54
CA THR A 62 -10.08 -10.01 17.75
C THR A 62 -9.22 -9.67 18.95
N GLU A 63 -7.89 -9.49 18.84
CA GLU A 63 -7.05 -9.30 20.04
C GLU A 63 -7.36 -7.97 20.75
N THR A 64 -7.53 -6.88 20.01
CA THR A 64 -7.77 -5.55 20.62
C THR A 64 -9.18 -5.40 21.18
N VAL A 65 -10.18 -6.00 20.51
CA VAL A 65 -11.57 -6.00 21.00
C VAL A 65 -11.72 -6.97 22.16
N GLU A 66 -11.07 -8.15 22.12
CA GLU A 66 -11.07 -9.11 23.23
C GLU A 66 -10.30 -8.58 24.44
N GLU A 67 -9.16 -7.92 24.28
CA GLU A 67 -8.45 -7.27 25.39
C GLU A 67 -9.28 -6.12 25.98
N SER A 68 -9.91 -5.30 25.14
CA SER A 68 -10.81 -4.23 25.60
C SER A 68 -12.02 -4.79 26.36
N LEU A 69 -12.62 -5.88 25.87
CA LEU A 69 -13.76 -6.54 26.51
C LEU A 69 -13.38 -7.28 27.79
N ARG A 70 -12.18 -7.90 27.83
CA ARG A 70 -11.62 -8.53 29.03
C ARG A 70 -11.41 -7.50 30.14
N LEU A 71 -10.84 -6.34 29.83
CA LEU A 71 -10.62 -5.27 30.82
C LEU A 71 -11.93 -4.72 31.38
N LEU A 72 -13.00 -4.63 30.57
CA LEU A 72 -14.33 -4.26 31.04
C LEU A 72 -14.93 -5.31 31.98
N SER A 73 -14.75 -6.61 31.68
CA SER A 73 -15.29 -7.70 32.51
C SER A 73 -14.65 -7.82 33.90
N VAL A 74 -13.38 -7.41 34.10
CA VAL A 74 -12.74 -7.50 35.42
C VAL A 74 -13.15 -6.33 36.33
N ALA A 75 -13.68 -5.24 35.77
CA ALA A 75 -14.14 -4.09 36.55
C ALA A 75 -15.47 -4.34 37.28
N ASP A 76 -16.22 -5.39 36.92
CA ASP A 76 -17.54 -5.70 37.48
C ASP A 76 -17.50 -6.63 38.71
N VAL A 77 -16.34 -7.11 39.17
CA VAL A 77 -16.22 -8.01 40.34
C VAL A 77 -15.97 -7.24 41.65
N GLY A 78 -16.38 -5.98 41.71
CA GLY A 78 -16.06 -5.04 42.80
C GLY A 78 -17.22 -4.23 43.36
N LEU A 79 -18.47 -4.73 43.28
CA LEU A 79 -19.62 -4.16 44.01
C LEU A 79 -20.48 -5.23 44.66
#